data_AF-A0AAQ5ZC63-F1
#
_entry.id   AF-A0AAQ5ZC63-F1
#
_cell.length_a   1.000
_cell.length_b   1.000
_cell.length_c   1.000
_cell.angle_alpha   90.00
_cell.angle_beta   90.00
_cell.angle_gamma   90.00
#
_symmetry.space_group_name_H-M   'P 1'
#
loop_
_entity.id
_entity.type
_entity.pdbx_description
1 polymer ?
#
loop_
_entity_poly.entity_id
_entity_poly.type
_entity_poly.pdbx_seq_one_letter_code
_entity_poly.pdbx_strand_id
1 'polypeptide(L)'
;MLQGEMGSKLTTQATKQEKCYDPGDKTLKFVDGEDVLDFLCEDFKSPRAQMSCGHAVTPTSLTNWCLRQLDQGDSRFVCGQFGCSVEWPYVEVCKMALLTPKEKKYFKQTLAFNAARENFLIKACPGCKSPVMRTNESNLNICCKLCTANKGRTFEFCWQCLKKWKGPKPRSDRCGNDGCCNQPLKTLQTCPDIVFQSMPGITGCPSIRACPTCGSLLEHSKIFCKSMVCPRCKVKFCFVCLKLFSRCLKTSHHYTLCSSGVASRQTSIPVWHHVNHTRPSSLQ
;
A
#
# COMPACT_ATOMS: atom_id res chain seq x y z
N MET A 1 -15.39 1.46 -4.48
CA MET A 1 -16.00 0.53 -5.45
C MET A 1 -15.50 0.74 -6.90
N LEU A 2 -15.26 1.96 -7.38
CA LEU A 2 -14.78 2.20 -8.76
C LEU A 2 -13.29 1.89 -9.03
N GLN A 3 -12.41 1.91 -8.03
CA GLN A 3 -10.95 1.77 -8.23
C GLN A 3 -10.50 0.33 -8.52
N GLY A 4 -11.05 -0.66 -7.80
CA GLY A 4 -10.68 -2.07 -7.97
C GLY A 4 -11.16 -2.69 -9.29
N GLU A 5 -12.32 -2.24 -9.80
CA GLU A 5 -12.80 -2.64 -11.12
C GLU A 5 -11.97 -2.03 -12.25
N MET A 6 -11.47 -0.80 -12.06
CA MET A 6 -10.68 -0.10 -13.07
C MET A 6 -9.23 -0.62 -13.11
N GLY A 7 -8.63 -0.94 -11.95
CA GLY A 7 -7.34 -1.61 -11.83
C GLY A 7 -7.35 -3.00 -12.46
N SER A 8 -8.37 -3.82 -12.15
CA SER A 8 -8.58 -5.13 -12.77
C SER A 8 -8.84 -5.01 -14.27
N LYS A 9 -9.68 -4.06 -14.72
CA LYS A 9 -9.91 -3.81 -16.16
C LYS A 9 -8.65 -3.33 -16.88
N LEU A 10 -7.74 -2.59 -16.23
CA LEU A 10 -6.47 -2.15 -16.81
C LEU A 10 -5.47 -3.31 -16.91
N THR A 11 -5.37 -4.18 -15.91
CA THR A 11 -4.56 -5.42 -16.00
C THR A 11 -5.12 -6.36 -17.08
N THR A 12 -6.44 -6.44 -17.26
CA THR A 12 -7.07 -7.25 -18.33
C THR A 12 -7.11 -6.54 -19.71
N GLN A 13 -6.92 -5.21 -19.78
CA GLN A 13 -6.82 -4.46 -21.05
C GLN A 13 -5.38 -4.33 -21.54
N ALA A 14 -4.40 -4.22 -20.65
CA ALA A 14 -2.98 -4.18 -20.99
C ALA A 14 -2.53 -5.45 -21.75
N THR A 15 -3.25 -6.57 -21.57
CA THR A 15 -3.02 -7.83 -22.29
C THR A 15 -3.58 -7.87 -23.71
N LYS A 16 -4.37 -6.89 -24.17
CA LYS A 16 -4.97 -6.96 -25.53
C LYS A 16 -4.13 -6.31 -26.63
N GLN A 17 -3.13 -5.48 -26.30
CA GLN A 17 -2.22 -4.92 -27.30
C GLN A 17 -0.88 -4.56 -26.65
N GLU A 18 0.17 -5.27 -27.06
CA GLU A 18 1.54 -5.02 -26.60
C GLU A 18 1.98 -3.60 -26.98
N LYS A 19 2.58 -2.87 -26.03
CA LYS A 19 3.19 -1.57 -26.29
C LYS A 19 4.60 -1.77 -26.82
N CYS A 20 4.95 -1.04 -27.88
CA CYS A 20 6.25 -1.12 -28.53
C CYS A 20 6.90 0.25 -28.60
N TYR A 21 8.20 0.34 -28.29
CA TYR A 21 8.98 1.55 -28.56
C TYR A 21 9.12 1.77 -30.06
N ASP A 22 9.26 3.02 -30.47
CA ASP A 22 9.73 3.37 -31.80
C ASP A 22 11.26 3.16 -31.85
N PRO A 23 11.80 2.25 -32.69
CA PRO A 23 13.23 2.05 -32.83
C PRO A 23 14.00 3.31 -33.27
N GLY A 24 13.29 4.29 -33.87
CA GLY A 24 13.84 5.59 -34.26
C GLY A 24 13.91 6.62 -33.12
N ASP A 25 13.36 6.34 -31.94
CA ASP A 25 13.35 7.27 -30.81
C ASP A 25 14.76 7.42 -30.20
N LYS A 26 15.47 8.47 -30.63
CA LYS A 26 16.82 8.81 -30.15
C LYS A 26 16.87 9.23 -28.68
N THR A 27 15.71 9.44 -28.04
CA THR A 27 15.65 9.77 -26.62
C THR A 27 15.72 8.53 -25.74
N LEU A 28 15.67 7.33 -26.33
CA LEU A 28 15.80 6.04 -25.66
C LEU A 28 17.17 5.44 -25.96
N LYS A 29 17.73 4.73 -24.97
CA LYS A 29 18.95 3.94 -25.15
C LYS A 29 18.56 2.47 -25.23
N PHE A 30 18.47 1.95 -26.45
CA PHE A 30 18.21 0.54 -26.69
C PHE A 30 19.43 -0.31 -26.32
N VAL A 31 19.18 -1.47 -25.72
CA VAL A 31 20.22 -2.38 -25.23
C VAL A 31 19.78 -3.83 -25.43
N ASP A 32 20.76 -4.73 -25.60
CA ASP A 32 20.52 -6.18 -25.74
C ASP A 32 20.39 -6.91 -24.39
N GLY A 33 20.33 -6.17 -23.28
CA GLY A 33 20.16 -6.73 -21.95
C GLY A 33 18.80 -7.43 -21.77
N GLU A 34 18.76 -8.41 -20.88
CA GLU A 34 17.53 -9.12 -20.51
C GLU A 34 16.50 -8.16 -19.91
N ASP A 35 15.22 -8.37 -20.26
CA ASP A 35 14.11 -7.65 -19.62
C ASP A 35 13.93 -8.17 -18.19
N VAL A 36 14.48 -7.43 -17.23
CA VAL A 36 14.47 -7.83 -15.81
C VAL A 36 13.07 -7.85 -15.20
N LEU A 37 12.04 -7.35 -15.91
CA LEU A 37 10.66 -7.28 -15.44
C LEU A 37 9.73 -8.30 -16.13
N ASP A 38 10.24 -9.07 -17.11
CA ASP A 38 9.51 -10.16 -17.75
C ASP A 38 9.61 -11.47 -16.94
N PHE A 39 9.12 -11.42 -15.70
CA PHE A 39 9.19 -12.56 -14.77
C PHE A 39 8.38 -13.78 -15.21
N LEU A 40 7.48 -13.61 -16.19
CA LEU A 40 6.64 -14.67 -16.73
C LEU A 40 7.18 -15.22 -18.05
N CYS A 41 8.30 -14.68 -18.55
CA CYS A 41 8.88 -15.02 -19.85
C CYS A 41 7.82 -14.92 -20.97
N GLU A 42 7.09 -13.81 -20.99
CA GLU A 42 6.07 -13.52 -22.01
C GLU A 42 6.71 -13.17 -23.37
N ASP A 43 8.03 -12.96 -23.41
CA ASP A 43 8.81 -12.71 -24.62
C ASP A 43 8.26 -11.53 -25.44
N PHE A 44 8.06 -10.40 -24.74
CA PHE A 44 7.63 -9.15 -25.35
C PHE A 44 8.53 -8.78 -26.54
N LYS A 45 7.92 -8.51 -27.69
CA LYS A 45 8.55 -8.23 -28.98
C LYS A 45 9.17 -6.85 -29.05
N SER A 46 8.69 -5.90 -28.24
CA SER A 46 9.29 -4.57 -28.18
C SER A 46 10.79 -4.63 -27.90
N PRO A 47 11.63 -3.79 -28.53
CA PRO A 47 13.03 -3.67 -28.15
C PRO A 47 13.14 -3.25 -26.67
N ARG A 48 14.27 -3.58 -26.03
CA ARG A 48 14.50 -3.20 -24.62
C ARG A 48 15.24 -1.88 -24.55
N ALA A 49 14.80 -1.01 -23.65
CA ALA A 49 15.45 0.26 -23.38
C ALA A 49 15.99 0.29 -21.94
N GLN A 50 17.13 0.96 -21.75
CA GLN A 50 17.78 1.07 -20.45
C GLN A 50 17.11 2.15 -19.58
N MET A 51 16.70 1.75 -18.38
CA MET A 51 16.24 2.64 -17.31
C MET A 51 17.43 3.35 -16.64
N SER A 52 17.18 4.40 -15.87
CA SER A 52 18.20 5.17 -15.12
C SER A 52 19.00 4.33 -14.12
N CYS A 53 18.44 3.20 -13.66
CA CYS A 53 19.12 2.22 -12.82
C CYS A 53 20.08 1.28 -13.57
N GLY A 54 20.17 1.38 -14.89
CA GLY A 54 21.01 0.54 -15.76
C GLY A 54 20.33 -0.71 -16.31
N HIS A 55 19.18 -1.13 -15.77
CA HIS A 55 18.47 -2.32 -16.23
C HIS A 55 17.60 -2.08 -17.46
N ALA A 56 17.47 -3.12 -18.28
CA ALA A 56 16.69 -3.11 -19.51
C ALA A 56 15.24 -3.54 -19.25
N VAL A 57 14.30 -2.89 -19.94
CA VAL A 57 12.86 -3.18 -19.83
C VAL A 57 12.16 -2.99 -21.18
N THR A 58 11.00 -3.62 -21.34
CA THR A 58 10.02 -3.27 -22.38
C THR A 58 8.92 -2.37 -21.80
N PRO A 59 8.16 -1.63 -22.62
CA PRO A 59 7.10 -0.76 -22.10
C PRO A 59 5.98 -1.54 -21.41
N THR A 60 5.67 -2.74 -21.93
CA THR A 60 4.63 -3.62 -21.40
C THR A 60 5.05 -4.22 -20.05
N SER A 61 6.25 -4.81 -19.95
CA SER A 61 6.75 -5.37 -18.69
C SER A 61 6.85 -4.31 -17.59
N LEU A 62 7.33 -3.11 -17.93
CA LEU A 62 7.38 -1.97 -17.00
C LEU A 62 5.99 -1.53 -16.55
N THR A 63 5.02 -1.43 -17.47
CA THR A 63 3.62 -1.12 -17.12
C THR A 63 3.09 -2.14 -16.10
N ASN A 64 3.27 -3.43 -16.37
CA ASN A 64 2.81 -4.53 -15.51
C ASN A 64 3.47 -4.48 -14.13
N TRP A 65 4.78 -4.22 -14.08
CA TRP A 65 5.50 -4.07 -12.82
C TRP A 65 5.01 -2.87 -11.99
N CYS A 66 4.85 -1.70 -12.62
CA CYS A 66 4.35 -0.51 -11.93
C CYS A 66 2.91 -0.69 -11.43
N LEU A 67 2.04 -1.33 -12.22
CA LEU A 67 0.68 -1.70 -11.77
C LEU A 67 0.72 -2.60 -10.54
N ARG A 68 1.58 -3.63 -10.53
CA ARG A 68 1.76 -4.48 -9.35
C ARG A 68 2.21 -3.70 -8.11
N GLN A 69 3.14 -2.75 -8.24
CA GLN A 69 3.56 -1.90 -7.13
C GLN A 69 2.39 -1.05 -6.59
N LEU A 70 1.59 -0.45 -7.48
CA LEU A 70 0.41 0.33 -7.11
C LEU A 70 -0.66 -0.51 -6.41
N ASP A 71 -0.95 -1.70 -6.93
CA ASP A 71 -1.91 -2.65 -6.36
C ASP A 71 -1.45 -3.19 -5.01
N GLN A 72 -0.14 -3.35 -4.83
CA GLN A 72 0.45 -3.69 -3.53
C GLN A 72 0.36 -2.54 -2.54
N GLY A 73 0.08 -1.31 -3.01
CA GLY A 73 -0.14 -0.12 -2.20
C GLY A 73 1.08 0.78 -2.06
N ASP A 74 2.08 0.64 -2.93
CA ASP A 74 3.28 1.47 -2.92
C ASP A 74 3.01 2.87 -3.49
N SER A 75 3.67 3.87 -2.91
CA SER A 75 3.60 5.28 -3.30
C SER A 75 4.78 5.72 -4.19
N ARG A 76 5.65 4.77 -4.55
CA ARG A 76 6.93 4.95 -5.25
C ARG A 76 7.12 3.83 -6.27
N PHE A 77 7.92 4.05 -7.30
CA PHE A 77 8.29 3.02 -8.26
C PHE A 77 9.75 2.64 -8.08
N VAL A 78 10.02 1.40 -7.71
CA VAL A 78 11.38 0.88 -7.60
C VAL A 78 11.66 -0.18 -8.65
N CYS A 79 12.94 -0.36 -8.97
CA CYS A 79 13.39 -1.45 -9.83
C CYS A 79 13.00 -2.82 -9.24
N GLY A 80 12.53 -3.73 -10.10
CA GLY A 80 12.16 -5.09 -9.72
C GLY A 80 13.33 -6.09 -9.71
N GLN A 81 14.51 -5.68 -10.18
CA GLN A 81 15.67 -6.57 -10.27
C GLN A 81 16.23 -6.89 -8.87
N PHE A 82 16.59 -8.15 -8.66
CA PHE A 82 17.15 -8.59 -7.38
C PHE A 82 18.42 -7.78 -7.04
N GLY A 83 18.45 -7.21 -5.84
CA GLY A 83 19.57 -6.38 -5.37
C GLY A 83 19.55 -4.93 -5.86
N CYS A 84 18.60 -4.53 -6.71
CA CYS A 84 18.42 -3.13 -7.10
C CYS A 84 17.31 -2.47 -6.29
N SER A 85 17.58 -1.31 -5.69
CA SER A 85 16.59 -0.53 -4.93
C SER A 85 16.44 0.89 -5.44
N VAL A 86 16.87 1.15 -6.68
CA VAL A 86 16.77 2.48 -7.29
C VAL A 86 15.30 2.81 -7.51
N GLU A 87 14.92 4.01 -7.05
CA GLU A 87 13.59 4.58 -7.27
C GLU A 87 13.58 5.36 -8.59
N TRP A 88 12.59 5.09 -9.44
CA TRP A 88 12.39 5.76 -10.71
C TRP A 88 11.43 6.95 -10.57
N PRO A 89 11.82 8.15 -11.04
CA PRO A 89 10.90 9.27 -11.14
C PRO A 89 9.67 8.92 -11.97
N TYR A 90 8.49 9.41 -11.56
CA TYR A 90 7.25 9.12 -12.30
C TYR A 90 7.29 9.61 -13.76
N VAL A 91 8.04 10.66 -14.05
CA VAL A 91 8.25 11.17 -15.42
C VAL A 91 9.00 10.14 -16.27
N GLU A 92 10.01 9.48 -15.71
CA GLU A 92 10.73 8.39 -16.37
C GLU A 92 9.78 7.22 -16.64
N VAL A 93 9.03 6.78 -15.64
CA VAL A 93 8.02 5.72 -15.79
C VAL A 93 7.00 6.05 -16.89
N CYS A 94 6.50 7.28 -16.92
CA CYS A 94 5.56 7.73 -17.94
C CYS A 94 6.10 7.57 -19.37
N LYS A 95 7.38 7.91 -19.56
CA LYS A 95 8.07 7.84 -20.85
C LYS A 95 8.36 6.39 -21.21
N MET A 96 9.04 5.67 -20.31
CA MET A 96 9.54 4.32 -20.58
C MET A 96 8.41 3.29 -20.66
N ALA A 97 7.31 3.44 -19.92
CA ALA A 97 6.18 2.51 -20.00
C ALA A 97 5.16 2.88 -21.11
N LEU A 98 5.44 3.94 -21.89
CA LEU A 98 4.52 4.49 -22.89
C LEU A 98 3.09 4.66 -22.31
N LEU A 99 2.98 5.27 -21.13
CA LEU A 99 1.69 5.37 -20.44
C LEU A 99 0.71 6.25 -21.23
N THR A 100 -0.45 5.68 -21.52
CA THR A 100 -1.60 6.38 -22.10
C THR A 100 -2.15 7.43 -21.13
N PRO A 101 -2.91 8.43 -21.61
CA PRO A 101 -3.56 9.40 -20.72
C PRO A 101 -4.44 8.76 -19.64
N LYS A 102 -5.14 7.66 -19.96
CA LYS A 102 -5.96 6.90 -19.02
C LYS A 102 -5.11 6.26 -17.91
N GLU A 103 -4.00 5.62 -18.27
CA GLU A 103 -3.06 5.03 -17.31
C GLU A 103 -2.40 6.10 -16.45
N LYS A 104 -1.94 7.21 -17.06
CA LYS A 104 -1.34 8.34 -16.31
C LYS A 104 -2.30 8.90 -15.26
N LYS A 105 -3.60 9.00 -15.57
CA LYS A 105 -4.63 9.42 -14.62
C LYS A 105 -4.76 8.41 -13.48
N TYR A 106 -4.85 7.12 -13.80
CA TYR A 106 -4.96 6.05 -12.81
C TYR A 106 -3.72 5.98 -11.89
N PHE A 107 -2.52 6.02 -12.45
CA PHE A 107 -1.26 6.00 -11.70
C PHE A 107 -1.18 7.17 -10.73
N LYS A 108 -1.43 8.41 -11.20
CA LYS A 108 -1.45 9.61 -10.33
C LYS A 108 -2.43 9.48 -9.17
N GLN A 109 -3.66 9.04 -9.44
CA GLN A 109 -4.68 8.89 -8.41
C GLN A 109 -4.30 7.82 -7.37
N THR A 110 -3.74 6.69 -7.83
CA THR A 110 -3.36 5.58 -6.96
C THR A 110 -2.12 5.90 -6.13
N LEU A 111 -1.11 6.57 -6.72
CA LEU A 111 0.05 7.10 -6.00
C LEU A 111 -0.38 8.05 -4.87
N ALA A 112 -1.25 9.01 -5.18
CA ALA A 112 -1.75 9.96 -4.19
C ALA A 112 -2.51 9.25 -3.05
N PHE A 113 -3.33 8.25 -3.39
CA PHE A 113 -4.04 7.43 -2.41
C PHE A 113 -3.09 6.61 -1.54
N ASN A 114 -2.09 5.95 -2.14
CA ASN A 114 -1.10 5.15 -1.43
C ASN A 114 -0.21 6.01 -0.52
N ALA A 115 0.26 7.17 -1.00
CA ALA A 115 0.98 8.15 -0.20
C ALA A 115 0.15 8.65 0.99
N ALA A 116 -1.16 8.88 0.80
CA ALA A 116 -2.05 9.24 1.89
C ALA A 116 -2.23 8.10 2.91
N ARG A 117 -2.18 6.84 2.48
CA ARG A 117 -2.29 5.65 3.35
C ARG A 117 -1.03 5.35 4.16
N GLU A 118 0.15 5.72 3.67
CA GLU A 118 1.39 5.59 4.45
C GLU A 118 1.42 6.52 5.68
N ASN A 119 0.52 7.52 5.73
CA ASN A 119 0.46 8.57 6.75
C ASN A 119 -0.42 8.28 7.99
N PHE A 120 -0.62 7.03 8.43
CA PHE A 120 -1.39 6.80 9.68
C PHE A 120 -0.74 7.40 10.94
N LEU A 121 0.60 7.60 10.92
CA LEU A 121 1.37 8.19 12.02
C LEU A 121 1.63 9.69 11.85
N ILE A 122 1.31 10.29 10.69
CA ILE A 122 1.55 11.71 10.41
C ILE A 122 0.22 12.37 10.09
N LYS A 123 -0.15 13.40 10.86
CA LYS A 123 -1.35 14.20 10.60
C LYS A 123 -0.97 15.67 10.47
N ALA A 124 -1.78 16.46 9.77
CA ALA A 124 -1.63 17.90 9.78
C ALA A 124 -2.17 18.48 11.09
N CYS A 125 -1.41 19.37 11.73
CA CYS A 125 -1.90 20.14 12.87
C CYS A 125 -3.15 20.94 12.46
N PRO A 126 -4.27 20.90 13.21
CA PRO A 126 -5.48 21.64 12.85
C PRO A 126 -5.26 23.16 12.83
N GLY A 127 -4.32 23.67 13.63
CA GLY A 127 -3.96 25.08 13.72
C GLY A 127 -3.05 25.56 12.58
N CYS A 128 -1.80 25.09 12.54
CA CYS A 128 -0.79 25.59 11.60
C CYS A 128 -0.54 24.69 10.37
N LYS A 129 -1.26 23.57 10.23
CA LYS A 129 -1.09 22.58 9.16
C LYS A 129 0.26 21.88 9.07
N SER A 130 1.22 22.21 9.94
CA SER A 130 2.50 21.50 10.02
C SER A 130 2.27 20.00 10.26
N PRO A 131 3.11 19.11 9.69
CA PRO A 131 3.04 17.69 9.98
C PRO A 131 3.33 17.45 11.47
N VAL A 132 2.54 16.58 12.09
CA VAL A 132 2.73 16.12 13.47
C VAL A 132 2.75 14.60 13.51
N MET A 133 3.62 14.04 14.34
CA MET A 133 3.67 12.61 14.62
C MET A 133 3.17 12.32 16.03
N ARG A 134 2.44 11.22 16.17
CA ARG A 134 2.06 10.71 17.49
C ARG A 134 3.18 9.87 18.06
N THR A 135 3.87 10.39 19.07
CA THR A 135 5.00 9.71 19.73
C THR A 135 4.56 8.77 20.86
N ASN A 136 3.38 9.00 21.45
CA ASN A 136 2.81 8.15 22.49
C ASN A 136 1.42 7.66 22.09
N GLU A 137 1.30 6.36 21.85
CA GLU A 137 0.06 5.72 21.39
C GLU A 137 -0.94 5.45 22.52
N SER A 138 -0.49 5.52 23.78
CA SER A 138 -1.35 5.51 24.96
C SER A 138 -1.96 6.89 25.25
N ASN A 139 -1.64 7.92 24.45
CA ASN A 139 -2.17 9.26 24.62
C ASN A 139 -2.68 9.86 23.31
N LEU A 140 -3.98 10.09 23.19
CA LEU A 140 -4.61 10.71 22.03
C LEU A 140 -4.41 12.23 22.01
N ASN A 141 -3.95 12.83 23.11
CA ASN A 141 -3.62 14.25 23.19
C ASN A 141 -2.26 14.50 22.51
N ILE A 142 -2.25 15.38 21.51
CA ILE A 142 -1.03 15.85 20.84
C ILE A 142 -0.85 17.33 21.11
N CYS A 143 0.35 17.73 21.51
CA CYS A 143 0.75 19.13 21.64
C CYS A 143 1.53 19.58 20.40
N CYS A 144 1.06 20.64 19.73
CA CYS A 144 1.80 21.25 18.62
C CYS A 144 2.78 22.29 19.16
N LYS A 145 4.09 22.01 19.07
CA LYS A 145 5.13 22.93 19.53
C LYS A 145 5.12 24.28 18.79
N LEU A 146 4.91 24.28 17.47
CA LEU A 146 4.84 25.50 16.66
C LEU A 146 3.65 26.40 17.04
N CYS A 147 2.43 25.84 17.11
CA CYS A 147 1.27 26.61 17.57
C CYS A 147 1.40 27.06 19.01
N THR A 148 2.06 26.27 19.87
CA THR A 148 2.28 26.63 21.27
C THR A 148 3.21 27.84 21.38
N ALA A 149 4.31 27.85 20.62
CA ALA A 149 5.23 28.98 20.55
C ALA A 149 4.54 30.23 19.98
N ASN A 150 3.89 30.12 18.82
CA ASN A 150 3.30 31.28 18.13
C ASN A 150 2.12 31.92 18.89
N LYS A 151 1.41 31.14 19.71
CA LYS A 151 0.24 31.63 20.46
C LYS A 151 0.57 32.01 21.90
N GLY A 152 1.79 31.76 22.38
CA GLY A 152 2.17 31.94 23.77
C GLY A 152 1.39 31.06 24.77
N ARG A 153 0.70 30.02 24.29
CA ARG A 153 -0.11 29.11 25.12
C ARG A 153 -0.18 27.72 24.52
N THR A 154 -0.27 26.69 25.36
CA THR A 154 -0.33 25.29 24.92
C THR A 154 -1.45 25.05 23.92
N PHE A 155 -1.09 24.54 22.73
CA PHE A 155 -2.04 24.13 21.71
C PHE A 155 -2.09 22.61 21.61
N GLU A 156 -3.15 22.03 22.16
CA GLU A 156 -3.36 20.59 22.22
C GLU A 156 -4.63 20.16 21.46
N PHE A 157 -4.58 19.03 20.77
CA PHE A 157 -5.69 18.49 20.01
C PHE A 157 -5.75 16.95 20.07
N CYS A 158 -6.92 16.40 19.76
CA CYS A 158 -7.13 14.96 19.70
C CYS A 158 -6.61 14.37 18.39
N TRP A 159 -5.82 13.30 18.48
CA TRP A 159 -5.31 12.57 17.32
C TRP A 159 -6.41 12.00 16.43
N GLN A 160 -7.54 11.59 16.99
CA GLN A 160 -8.64 10.98 16.22
C GLN A 160 -9.44 12.03 15.45
N CYS A 161 -10.06 12.97 16.17
CA CYS A 161 -11.00 13.93 15.58
C CYS A 161 -10.37 15.28 15.15
N LEU A 162 -9.09 15.51 15.46
CA LEU A 162 -8.35 16.74 15.16
C LEU A 162 -8.97 18.03 15.75
N LYS A 163 -9.94 17.91 16.65
CA LYS A 163 -10.47 19.03 17.45
C LYS A 163 -9.58 19.30 18.66
N LYS A 164 -9.68 20.51 19.23
CA LYS A 164 -9.01 20.87 20.49
C LYS A 164 -9.27 19.80 21.55
N TRP A 165 -8.26 19.47 22.35
CA TRP A 165 -8.40 18.42 23.35
C TRP A 165 -9.43 18.80 24.43
N LYS A 166 -10.24 17.82 24.85
CA LYS A 166 -11.23 17.94 25.93
C LYS A 166 -11.17 16.66 26.77
N GLY A 167 -11.18 16.79 28.10
CA GLY A 167 -11.14 15.67 29.05
C GLY A 167 -9.76 15.44 29.68
N PRO A 168 -9.67 14.50 30.65
CA PRO A 168 -8.43 14.23 31.38
C PRO A 168 -7.36 13.65 30.45
N LYS A 169 -6.10 13.85 30.81
CA LYS A 169 -4.92 13.34 30.09
C LYS A 169 -3.97 12.62 31.07
N PRO A 170 -3.32 11.51 30.68
CA PRO A 170 -3.36 10.87 29.35
C PRO A 170 -4.62 9.99 29.15
N ARG A 171 -5.06 9.82 27.89
CA ARG A 171 -6.11 8.85 27.50
C ARG A 171 -5.85 8.26 26.12
N SER A 172 -6.02 6.96 25.96
CA SER A 172 -5.84 6.22 24.69
C SER A 172 -7.16 5.88 23.99
N ASP A 173 -8.26 5.87 24.72
CA ASP A 173 -9.55 5.34 24.29
C ASP A 173 -10.39 6.37 23.54
N ARG A 174 -10.60 7.56 24.13
CA ARG A 174 -11.34 8.67 23.55
C ARG A 174 -10.97 10.01 24.17
N CYS A 175 -11.29 11.10 23.47
CA CYS A 175 -11.37 12.43 24.07
C CYS A 175 -12.82 12.77 24.43
N GLY A 176 -13.04 13.86 25.16
CA GLY A 176 -14.36 14.36 25.55
C GLY A 176 -15.09 15.19 24.49
N ASN A 177 -14.66 15.15 23.23
CA ASN A 177 -15.36 15.82 22.13
C ASN A 177 -16.52 14.95 21.63
N ASP A 178 -17.68 15.57 21.43
CA ASP A 178 -18.86 14.89 20.90
C ASP A 178 -18.60 14.37 19.49
N GLY A 179 -19.04 13.12 19.25
CA GLY A 179 -18.83 12.42 17.97
C GLY A 179 -17.38 12.02 17.68
N CYS A 180 -16.46 12.13 18.65
CA CYS A 180 -15.09 11.63 18.45
C CYS A 180 -15.11 10.10 18.30
N CYS A 181 -14.56 9.60 17.20
CA CYS A 181 -14.42 8.17 16.96
C CYS A 181 -13.09 7.86 16.27
N ASN A 182 -12.59 6.65 16.53
CA ASN A 182 -11.46 6.11 15.78
C ASN A 182 -11.96 5.67 14.40
N GLN A 183 -11.89 6.57 13.43
CA GLN A 183 -12.41 6.34 12.07
C GLN A 183 -11.83 5.06 11.41
N PRO A 184 -10.52 4.75 11.53
CA PRO A 184 -9.99 3.45 11.13
C PRO A 184 -10.68 2.24 11.78
N LEU A 185 -10.88 2.24 13.11
CA LEU A 185 -11.59 1.14 13.80
C LEU A 185 -13.05 1.04 13.36
N LYS A 186 -13.74 2.17 13.24
CA LYS A 186 -15.11 2.20 12.73
C LYS A 186 -15.18 1.57 11.33
N THR A 187 -14.21 1.89 10.46
CA THR A 187 -14.12 1.30 9.11
C THR A 187 -13.92 -0.23 9.18
N LEU A 188 -13.04 -0.73 10.05
CA LEU A 188 -12.83 -2.18 10.22
C LEU A 188 -14.10 -2.88 10.73
N GLN A 189 -14.86 -2.20 11.60
CA GLN A 189 -16.11 -2.73 12.16
C GLN A 189 -17.27 -2.71 11.16
N THR A 190 -17.37 -1.68 10.30
CA THR A 190 -18.56 -1.46 9.45
C THR A 190 -18.35 -1.71 7.96
N CYS A 191 -17.12 -1.97 7.50
CA CYS A 191 -16.89 -2.26 6.07
C CYS A 191 -17.70 -3.47 5.61
N PRO A 192 -18.19 -3.53 4.36
CA PRO A 192 -18.94 -4.69 3.87
C PRO A 192 -18.05 -5.92 3.81
N ASP A 193 -18.64 -7.10 3.60
CA ASP A 193 -17.88 -8.32 3.37
C ASP A 193 -17.35 -8.38 1.93
N ILE A 194 -16.17 -8.98 1.76
CA ILE A 194 -15.56 -9.23 0.46
C ILE A 194 -16.11 -10.53 -0.15
N VAL A 195 -16.27 -10.51 -1.47
CA VAL A 195 -16.51 -11.70 -2.28
C VAL A 195 -15.26 -11.98 -3.10
N PHE A 196 -14.63 -13.13 -2.89
CA PHE A 196 -13.46 -13.55 -3.66
C PHE A 196 -13.90 -14.20 -4.98
N GLN A 197 -13.25 -13.83 -6.08
CA GLN A 197 -13.56 -14.41 -7.40
C GLN A 197 -12.96 -15.80 -7.56
N SER A 198 -11.70 -15.98 -7.14
CA SER A 198 -10.97 -17.24 -7.28
C SER A 198 -11.16 -18.22 -6.11
N MET A 199 -11.98 -17.86 -5.12
CA MET A 199 -12.15 -18.59 -3.86
C MET A 199 -13.61 -18.62 -3.39
N PRO A 200 -14.51 -19.27 -4.14
CA PRO A 200 -15.90 -19.45 -3.72
C PRO A 200 -15.97 -20.22 -2.39
N GLY A 201 -16.88 -19.82 -1.50
CA GLY A 201 -17.07 -20.45 -0.18
C GLY A 201 -16.50 -19.68 1.02
N ILE A 202 -15.72 -18.61 0.80
CA ILE A 202 -15.36 -17.67 1.88
C ILE A 202 -16.53 -16.69 2.07
N THR A 203 -17.24 -16.80 3.20
CA THR A 203 -18.33 -15.90 3.58
C THR A 203 -17.99 -15.15 4.88
N GLY A 204 -18.53 -13.94 5.06
CA GLY A 204 -18.32 -13.17 6.31
C GLY A 204 -16.95 -12.52 6.48
N CYS A 205 -16.10 -12.51 5.44
CA CYS A 205 -14.78 -11.87 5.52
C CYS A 205 -14.91 -10.37 5.28
N PRO A 206 -14.43 -9.49 6.17
CA PRO A 206 -14.45 -8.04 5.94
C PRO A 206 -13.64 -7.63 4.70
N SER A 207 -14.13 -6.66 3.95
CA SER A 207 -13.45 -6.11 2.76
C SER A 207 -12.26 -5.22 3.07
N ILE A 208 -12.20 -4.69 4.30
CA ILE A 208 -11.06 -3.93 4.79
C ILE A 208 -10.55 -4.61 6.07
N ARG A 209 -9.25 -4.90 6.12
CA ARG A 209 -8.58 -5.39 7.32
C ARG A 209 -7.36 -4.55 7.65
N ALA A 210 -6.97 -4.49 8.92
CA ALA A 210 -5.69 -3.92 9.33
C ALA A 210 -4.61 -4.99 9.26
N CYS A 211 -3.43 -4.61 8.76
CA CYS A 211 -2.26 -5.47 8.77
C CYS A 211 -1.98 -5.97 10.20
N PRO A 212 -1.82 -7.28 10.42
CA PRO A 212 -1.60 -7.85 11.76
C PRO A 212 -0.25 -7.40 12.37
N THR A 213 0.66 -6.87 11.56
CA THR A 213 1.98 -6.40 12.00
C THR A 213 2.04 -4.89 12.22
N CYS A 214 1.59 -4.09 11.27
CA CYS A 214 1.79 -2.63 11.31
C CYS A 214 0.50 -1.80 11.38
N GLY A 215 -0.67 -2.45 11.41
CA GLY A 215 -1.95 -1.79 11.56
C GLY A 215 -2.47 -1.02 10.33
N SER A 216 -1.75 -0.97 9.22
CA SER A 216 -2.25 -0.33 7.99
C SER A 216 -3.54 -0.96 7.51
N LEU A 217 -4.54 -0.13 7.19
CA LEU A 217 -5.79 -0.58 6.60
C LEU A 217 -5.59 -0.98 5.12
N LEU A 218 -6.11 -2.14 4.78
CA LEU A 218 -5.82 -2.87 3.57
C LEU A 218 -7.11 -3.46 3.00
N GLU A 219 -7.30 -3.32 1.69
CA GLU A 219 -8.36 -3.96 0.91
C GLU A 219 -7.70 -5.01 -0.01
N HIS A 220 -8.32 -6.17 -0.15
CA HIS A 220 -7.84 -7.22 -1.04
C HIS A 220 -8.43 -7.02 -2.44
N SER A 221 -7.65 -7.31 -3.49
CA SER A 221 -8.06 -7.14 -4.89
C SER A 221 -9.19 -8.07 -5.36
N LYS A 222 -9.70 -8.96 -4.49
CA LYS A 222 -10.69 -10.02 -4.76
C LYS A 222 -10.24 -11.13 -5.72
N ILE A 223 -9.20 -10.88 -6.51
CA ILE A 223 -8.57 -11.83 -7.44
C ILE A 223 -7.44 -12.59 -6.74
N PHE A 224 -7.12 -13.78 -7.25
CA PHE A 224 -6.08 -14.68 -6.72
C PHE A 224 -6.39 -15.24 -5.32
N CYS A 225 -5.36 -15.85 -4.71
CA CYS A 225 -5.45 -16.55 -3.44
C CYS A 225 -5.68 -15.61 -2.25
N LYS A 226 -5.93 -16.20 -1.07
CA LYS A 226 -6.20 -15.52 0.20
C LYS A 226 -5.03 -14.73 0.82
N SER A 227 -3.95 -14.48 0.08
CA SER A 227 -2.73 -13.86 0.59
C SER A 227 -2.63 -12.42 0.16
N MET A 228 -2.06 -11.57 1.02
CA MET A 228 -1.63 -10.25 0.59
C MET A 228 -0.30 -9.87 1.23
N VAL A 229 0.41 -8.95 0.56
CA VAL A 229 1.62 -8.31 1.09
C VAL A 229 1.22 -6.93 1.58
N CYS A 230 1.58 -6.60 2.83
CA CYS A 230 1.35 -5.25 3.32
C CYS A 230 2.32 -4.27 2.63
N PRO A 231 1.86 -3.18 1.98
CA PRO A 231 2.75 -2.19 1.36
C PRO A 231 3.70 -1.56 2.36
N ARG A 232 3.19 -1.29 3.58
CA ARG A 232 3.92 -0.54 4.60
C ARG A 232 5.05 -1.34 5.24
N CYS A 233 4.76 -2.57 5.69
CA CYS A 233 5.75 -3.38 6.41
C CYS A 233 6.26 -4.59 5.62
N LYS A 234 5.83 -4.75 4.36
CA LYS A 234 6.20 -5.82 3.42
C LYS A 234 5.93 -7.26 3.91
N VAL A 235 5.26 -7.41 5.06
CA VAL A 235 4.87 -8.73 5.59
C VAL A 235 3.75 -9.32 4.74
N LYS A 236 3.94 -10.57 4.30
CA LYS A 236 2.92 -11.38 3.64
C LYS A 236 2.06 -12.09 4.69
N PHE A 237 0.76 -11.86 4.67
CA PHE A 237 -0.20 -12.47 5.59
C PHE A 237 -1.45 -12.96 4.85
N CYS A 238 -2.20 -13.84 5.48
CA CYS A 238 -3.49 -14.29 4.96
C CYS A 238 -4.56 -13.25 5.28
N PHE A 239 -5.23 -12.71 4.26
CA PHE A 239 -6.30 -11.73 4.43
C PHE A 239 -7.54 -12.33 5.12
N VAL A 240 -7.72 -13.65 5.04
CA VAL A 240 -8.89 -14.33 5.61
C VAL A 240 -8.73 -14.57 7.12
N CYS A 241 -7.61 -15.15 7.54
CA CYS A 241 -7.39 -15.55 8.94
C CYS A 241 -6.42 -14.64 9.71
N LEU A 242 -5.88 -13.59 9.08
CA LEU A 242 -4.92 -12.63 9.65
C LEU A 242 -3.59 -13.23 10.16
N LYS A 243 -3.35 -14.53 9.99
CA LYS A 243 -2.06 -15.15 10.30
C LYS A 243 -1.01 -14.79 9.25
N LEU A 244 0.26 -14.80 9.64
CA LEU A 244 1.38 -14.81 8.69
C LEU A 244 1.16 -15.89 7.64
N PHE A 245 1.44 -15.58 6.37
CA PHE A 245 1.04 -16.47 5.29
C PHE A 245 1.75 -17.83 5.38
N SER A 246 3.03 -17.83 5.80
CA SER A 246 3.80 -19.05 6.10
C SER A 246 3.15 -19.92 7.18
N ARG A 247 2.53 -19.33 8.21
CA ARG A 247 1.82 -20.07 9.27
C ARG A 247 0.47 -20.59 8.79
N CYS A 248 -0.24 -19.83 7.96
CA CYS A 248 -1.48 -20.27 7.34
C CYS A 248 -1.25 -21.51 6.44
N LEU A 249 -0.15 -21.51 5.68
CA LEU A 249 0.19 -22.60 4.78
C LEU A 249 0.55 -23.92 5.46
N LYS A 250 0.90 -23.92 6.75
CA LYS A 250 1.11 -25.15 7.52
C LYS A 250 -0.15 -26.01 7.67
N THR A 251 -1.33 -25.41 7.49
CA THR A 251 -2.62 -26.06 7.77
C THR A 251 -3.59 -26.00 6.59
N SER A 252 -3.28 -25.23 5.55
CA SER A 252 -4.15 -25.01 4.38
C SER A 252 -3.33 -24.63 3.15
N HIS A 253 -3.84 -24.85 1.94
CA HIS A 253 -3.18 -24.44 0.70
C HIS A 253 -3.61 -23.04 0.23
N HIS A 254 -2.89 -22.50 -0.78
CA HIS A 254 -3.11 -21.16 -1.34
C HIS A 254 -4.57 -20.89 -1.71
N TYR A 255 -5.18 -21.80 -2.47
CA TYR A 255 -6.53 -21.69 -2.99
C TYR A 255 -7.55 -22.56 -2.24
N THR A 256 -7.35 -22.76 -0.94
CA THR A 256 -8.29 -23.51 -0.09
C THR A 256 -8.71 -22.69 1.12
N LEU A 257 -9.83 -23.05 1.73
CA LEU A 257 -10.32 -22.41 2.96
C LEU A 257 -9.26 -22.47 4.07
N CYS A 258 -9.24 -21.46 4.94
CA CYS A 258 -8.40 -21.50 6.13
C CYS A 258 -8.98 -22.50 7.13
N SER A 259 -8.16 -23.38 7.69
CA SER A 259 -8.60 -24.35 8.71
C SER A 259 -9.09 -23.68 9.99
N SER A 260 -8.60 -22.47 10.29
CA SER A 260 -9.12 -21.63 11.38
C SER A 260 -10.30 -20.73 10.99
N GLY A 261 -10.87 -20.92 9.80
CA GLY A 261 -11.93 -20.09 9.27
C GLY A 261 -11.54 -18.63 9.02
N VAL A 262 -12.56 -17.80 8.88
CA VAL A 262 -12.48 -16.35 8.71
C VAL A 262 -12.25 -15.70 10.07
N ALA A 263 -11.20 -14.87 10.19
CA ALA A 263 -10.96 -14.14 11.42
C ALA A 263 -12.04 -13.07 11.65
N SER A 264 -12.41 -12.84 12.91
CA SER A 264 -13.36 -11.80 13.29
C SER A 264 -12.90 -10.39 12.86
N ARG A 265 -13.86 -9.44 12.88
CA ARG A 265 -13.56 -8.01 12.65
C ARG A 265 -12.62 -7.50 13.75
N GLN A 266 -11.57 -6.80 13.35
CA GLN A 266 -10.57 -6.28 14.26
C GLN A 266 -11.15 -5.17 15.14
N THR A 267 -11.04 -5.34 16.45
CA THR A 267 -11.48 -4.36 17.47
C THR A 267 -10.36 -3.44 17.94
N SER A 268 -9.12 -3.76 17.57
CA SER A 268 -7.91 -2.97 17.81
C SER A 268 -7.05 -2.93 16.54
N ILE A 269 -6.18 -1.91 16.44
CA ILE A 269 -5.23 -1.77 15.35
C ILE A 269 -3.82 -1.99 15.94
N PRO A 270 -3.06 -2.98 15.42
CA PRO A 270 -1.69 -3.20 15.86
C PRO A 270 -0.83 -1.96 15.74
N VAL A 271 0.00 -1.77 16.75
CA VAL A 271 1.04 -0.76 16.78
C VAL A 271 2.23 -1.25 15.99
N TRP A 272 2.72 -0.43 15.06
CA TRP A 272 3.98 -0.72 14.41
C TRP A 272 5.12 -0.15 15.24
N HIS A 273 5.68 -0.97 16.12
CA HIS A 273 7.00 -0.68 16.65
C HIS A 273 7.97 -0.81 15.48
N HIS A 274 8.63 0.28 15.10
CA HIS A 274 9.81 0.24 14.22
C HIS A 274 10.91 -0.53 14.96
N VAL A 275 10.76 -1.85 15.06
CA VAL A 275 11.91 -2.71 15.28
C VAL A 275 12.68 -2.55 13.99
N ASN A 276 13.84 -1.89 14.08
CA ASN A 276 14.85 -1.94 13.04
C ASN A 276 14.99 -3.40 12.66
N HIS A 277 14.36 -3.81 11.56
CA HIS A 277 14.77 -5.01 10.88
C HIS A 277 16.10 -4.66 10.22
N THR A 278 17.15 -4.53 11.04
CA THR A 278 18.43 -5.11 10.67
C THR A 278 18.08 -6.52 10.23
N ARG A 279 18.18 -6.71 8.92
CA ARG A 279 18.29 -8.01 8.26
C ARG A 279 19.05 -8.93 9.22
N PRO A 280 18.56 -10.14 9.53
CA PRO A 280 19.41 -11.09 10.22
C PRO A 280 20.63 -11.31 9.33
N SER A 281 21.77 -10.74 9.74
CA SER A 281 23.06 -11.28 9.37
C SER A 281 23.10 -12.70 9.93
N SER A 282 23.74 -13.60 9.18
CA SER A 282 23.93 -15.04 9.44
C SER A 282 22.73 -15.94 9.09
N LEU A 283 22.89 -16.73 8.03
CA LEU A 283 23.63 -17.99 8.12
C LEU A 283 24.46 -18.20 6.86
N GLN A 284 25.67 -18.70 7.10
CA GLN A 284 26.66 -19.19 6.13
C GLN A 284 26.10 -20.29 5.24
#